data_AF-A0A959ZCB0-F1
#
_entry.id   AF-A0A959ZCB0-F1
#
_cell.length_a   1.000
_cell.length_b   1.000
_cell.length_c   1.000
_cell.angle_alpha   90.00
_cell.angle_beta   90.00
_cell.angle_gamma   90.00
#
_symmetry.space_group_name_H-M   'P 1'
#
loop_
_entity.id
_entity.type
_entity.pdbx_description
1 polymer ?
#
loop_
_entity_poly.entity_id
_entity_poly.type
_entity_poly.pdbx_seq_one_letter_code
_entity_poly.pdbx_strand_id
1 'polypeptide(L)'
;MPFGGKARWGVRSTVALLAAITGLFLAPATVPATAASAKQSSAAKALAGKYVPVMMIRKQGENLCDTKVEQYQVMTVDALFGNPDVRLMRNNGSSKSTLIKQAPTIDDVRNRGEEAYIDLPGDPLGDTCVYSKDFTRMKNEGEAPVAVYAHIAREKGHSGIALQYWFYWYFNQFN
;
A
#
# COMPACT_ATOMS: atom_id res chain seq x y z
N MET A 1 80.83 11.98 -11.47
CA MET A 1 79.58 11.52 -10.84
C MET A 1 78.44 12.38 -11.38
N PRO A 2 77.32 11.76 -11.77
CA PRO A 2 76.48 12.21 -12.89
C PRO A 2 75.31 13.07 -12.43
N PHE A 3 74.70 13.85 -13.33
CA PHE A 3 73.24 13.89 -13.49
C PHE A 3 72.89 14.44 -14.87
N GLY A 4 71.99 13.72 -15.53
CA GLY A 4 71.58 13.95 -16.90
C GLY A 4 70.50 15.02 -17.06
N GLY A 5 70.24 15.32 -18.32
CA GLY A 5 69.15 16.19 -18.77
C GLY A 5 69.43 16.64 -20.19
N LYS A 6 68.80 16.02 -21.19
CA LYS A 6 68.78 16.56 -22.55
C LYS A 6 67.41 16.47 -23.20
N ALA A 7 67.10 17.63 -23.78
CA ALA A 7 66.44 17.88 -25.05
C ALA A 7 64.90 17.87 -25.09
N ARG A 8 64.38 19.08 -24.94
CA ARG A 8 63.17 19.58 -25.60
C ARG A 8 63.38 19.54 -27.12
N TRP A 9 62.42 19.00 -27.86
CA TRP A 9 62.26 19.24 -29.30
C TRP A 9 60.93 19.94 -29.54
N GLY A 10 60.98 21.08 -30.20
CA GLY A 10 59.85 21.61 -30.95
C GLY A 10 60.05 21.31 -32.42
N VAL A 11 58.96 21.35 -33.21
CA VAL A 11 58.83 22.06 -34.49
C VAL A 11 57.46 21.75 -35.13
N ARG A 12 56.69 22.83 -35.28
CA ARG A 12 55.83 23.31 -36.39
C ARG A 12 54.76 22.42 -37.06
N SER A 13 53.55 22.98 -36.98
CA SER A 13 52.35 22.98 -37.83
C SER A 13 52.39 22.43 -39.26
N THR A 14 51.31 21.71 -39.62
CA THR A 14 50.64 21.75 -40.94
C THR A 14 49.13 21.49 -40.78
N VAL A 15 48.35 22.18 -41.61
CA VAL A 15 46.88 22.25 -41.69
C VAL A 15 46.33 21.20 -42.66
N ALA A 16 45.02 20.91 -42.53
CA ALA A 16 44.09 20.21 -43.46
C ALA A 16 43.91 18.70 -43.19
N LEU A 17 42.73 18.08 -43.26
CA LEU A 17 41.48 18.40 -43.97
C LEU A 17 40.29 17.69 -43.28
N LEU A 18 39.09 18.27 -43.39
CA LEU A 18 37.81 17.73 -42.90
C LEU A 18 37.43 16.36 -43.50
N ALA A 19 36.95 15.45 -42.65
CA ALA A 19 35.96 14.43 -43.02
C ALA A 19 35.00 14.22 -41.83
N ALA A 20 33.89 14.95 -41.82
CA ALA A 20 32.83 14.79 -40.85
C ALA A 20 32.00 13.56 -41.21
N ILE A 21 32.18 12.46 -40.47
CA ILE A 21 31.22 11.35 -40.44
C ILE A 21 30.22 11.68 -39.34
N THR A 22 29.10 12.28 -39.70
CA THR A 22 27.95 12.46 -38.82
C THR A 22 27.29 11.09 -38.59
N GLY A 23 27.73 10.41 -37.53
CA GLY A 23 27.05 9.23 -37.00
C GLY A 23 25.67 9.63 -36.48
N LEU A 24 24.62 9.24 -37.21
CA LEU A 24 23.24 9.30 -36.74
C LEU A 24 23.07 8.21 -35.67
N PHE A 25 23.44 8.51 -34.43
CA PHE A 25 23.06 7.71 -33.28
C PHE A 25 21.54 7.78 -33.12
N LEU A 26 20.82 6.73 -33.51
CA LEU A 26 19.46 6.49 -33.04
C LEU A 26 19.51 6.33 -31.53
N ALA A 27 19.22 7.40 -30.80
CA ALA A 27 18.93 7.31 -29.38
C ALA A 27 17.66 6.45 -29.21
N PRO A 28 17.68 5.39 -28.38
CA PRO A 28 16.45 4.69 -28.03
C PRO A 28 15.54 5.69 -27.33
N ALA A 29 14.37 5.95 -27.92
CA ALA A 29 13.33 6.76 -27.30
C ALA A 29 12.90 6.06 -25.99
N THR A 30 13.38 6.57 -24.87
CA THR A 30 12.91 6.21 -23.54
C THR A 30 11.49 6.72 -23.41
N VAL A 31 10.51 5.88 -23.76
CA VAL A 31 9.11 6.19 -23.53
C VAL A 31 8.94 6.36 -22.01
N PRO A 32 8.45 7.50 -21.52
CA PRO A 32 8.27 7.69 -20.08
C PRO A 32 7.23 6.68 -19.58
N ALA A 33 7.70 5.69 -18.81
CA ALA A 33 6.87 4.62 -18.23
C ALA A 33 5.73 5.16 -17.34
N THR A 34 5.79 6.43 -16.94
CA THR A 34 4.80 7.14 -16.15
C THR A 34 3.45 7.32 -16.85
N ALA A 35 3.41 7.64 -18.15
CA ALA A 35 2.14 7.91 -18.84
C ALA A 35 1.34 6.63 -19.11
N ALA A 36 2.04 5.53 -19.47
CA ALA A 36 1.42 4.22 -19.68
C ALA A 36 0.89 3.62 -18.36
N SER A 37 1.66 3.73 -17.28
CA SER A 37 1.26 3.28 -15.94
C SER A 37 0.08 4.08 -15.38
N ALA A 38 0.10 5.42 -15.55
CA ALA A 38 -1.02 6.28 -15.16
C ALA A 38 -2.30 5.96 -15.95
N LYS A 39 -2.20 5.73 -17.26
CA LYS A 39 -3.35 5.34 -18.10
C LYS A 39 -3.89 3.96 -17.72
N GLN A 40 -3.01 3.00 -17.43
CA GLN A 40 -3.38 1.68 -16.93
C GLN A 40 -4.11 1.77 -15.58
N SER A 41 -3.68 2.67 -14.68
CA SER A 41 -4.37 2.92 -13.41
C SER A 41 -5.77 3.49 -13.60
N SER A 42 -5.97 4.38 -14.58
CA SER A 42 -7.28 4.98 -14.88
C SER A 42 -8.28 3.96 -15.46
N ALA A 43 -7.82 3.10 -16.37
CA ALA A 43 -8.64 2.02 -16.93
C ALA A 43 -8.98 0.96 -15.87
N ALA A 44 -8.01 0.62 -15.02
CA ALA A 44 -8.24 -0.28 -13.89
C ALA A 44 -9.28 0.29 -12.91
N LYS A 45 -9.18 1.58 -12.56
CA LYS A 45 -10.16 2.26 -11.70
C LYS A 45 -11.54 2.31 -12.33
N ALA A 46 -11.63 2.61 -13.63
CA ALA A 46 -12.90 2.60 -14.35
C ALA A 46 -13.55 1.21 -14.38
N LEU A 47 -12.75 0.16 -14.62
CA LEU A 47 -13.22 -1.23 -14.58
C LEU A 47 -13.71 -1.61 -13.18
N ALA A 48 -12.93 -1.30 -12.14
CA ALA A 48 -13.28 -1.56 -10.75
C ALA A 48 -14.57 -0.81 -10.34
N GLY A 49 -14.72 0.46 -10.73
CA GLY A 49 -15.91 1.23 -10.47
C GLY A 49 -17.14 0.73 -11.22
N LYS A 50 -16.97 0.22 -12.45
CA LYS A 50 -18.07 -0.35 -13.26
C LYS A 50 -18.67 -1.61 -12.63
N TYR A 51 -17.83 -2.45 -12.03
CA TYR A 51 -18.24 -3.75 -11.50
C TYR A 51 -18.24 -3.81 -9.97
N VAL A 52 -18.13 -2.66 -9.29
CA VAL A 52 -18.15 -2.63 -7.83
C VAL A 52 -19.47 -3.22 -7.34
N PRO A 53 -19.44 -4.20 -6.43
CA PRO A 53 -20.65 -4.82 -5.91
C PRO A 53 -21.48 -3.82 -5.10
N VAL A 54 -22.80 -3.91 -5.25
CA VAL A 54 -23.76 -3.23 -4.37
C VAL A 54 -24.01 -4.14 -3.18
N MET A 55 -23.62 -3.70 -1.99
CA MET A 55 -23.79 -4.46 -0.76
C MET A 55 -24.93 -3.89 0.08
N MET A 56 -25.86 -4.76 0.46
CA MET A 56 -26.96 -4.42 1.37
C MET A 56 -26.54 -4.75 2.79
N ILE A 57 -26.30 -3.73 3.61
CA ILE A 57 -25.92 -3.85 5.01
C ILE A 57 -27.17 -3.62 5.87
N ARG A 58 -27.34 -4.39 6.95
CA ARG A 58 -28.44 -4.16 7.90
C ARG A 58 -28.31 -2.77 8.51
N LYS A 59 -29.45 -2.16 8.85
CA LYS A 59 -29.45 -0.84 9.49
C LYS A 59 -28.85 -0.93 10.90
N GLN A 60 -28.00 0.03 11.25
CA GLN A 60 -27.52 0.21 12.62
C GLN A 60 -28.67 0.68 13.54
N GLY A 61 -28.81 0.05 14.70
CA GLY A 61 -29.82 0.42 15.70
C GLY A 61 -29.44 1.68 16.48
N GLU A 62 -30.36 2.18 17.31
CA GLU A 62 -30.11 3.34 18.19
C GLU A 62 -29.10 3.01 19.29
N ASN A 63 -29.17 1.80 19.84
CA ASN A 63 -28.20 1.30 20.79
C ASN A 63 -26.98 0.73 20.04
N LEU A 64 -25.84 1.41 20.16
CA LEU A 64 -24.57 0.99 19.55
C LEU A 64 -24.11 -0.39 20.05
N CYS A 65 -24.47 -0.77 21.28
CA CYS A 65 -24.10 -2.05 21.87
C CYS A 65 -25.06 -3.20 21.51
N ASP A 66 -26.13 -2.97 20.73
CA ASP A 66 -27.08 -4.03 20.37
C ASP A 66 -26.48 -4.97 19.32
N THR A 67 -26.16 -6.19 19.73
CA THR A 67 -25.59 -7.22 18.86
C THR A 67 -26.62 -7.92 17.96
N LYS A 68 -27.91 -7.59 18.09
CA LYS A 68 -28.98 -8.12 17.22
C LYS A 68 -29.11 -7.36 15.89
N VAL A 69 -28.49 -6.18 15.80
CA VAL A 69 -28.48 -5.31 14.62
C VAL A 69 -27.05 -5.17 14.09
N GLU A 70 -26.88 -4.56 12.92
CA GLU A 70 -25.54 -4.24 12.43
C GLU A 70 -24.90 -3.16 13.31
N GLN A 71 -23.62 -3.35 13.64
CA GLN A 71 -22.86 -2.40 14.44
C GLN A 71 -21.81 -1.66 13.60
N TYR A 72 -21.42 -2.22 12.45
CA TYR A 72 -20.29 -1.76 11.65
C TYR A 72 -20.68 -1.45 10.21
N GLN A 73 -19.93 -0.54 9.59
CA GLN A 73 -20.00 -0.22 8.17
C GLN A 73 -18.60 -0.46 7.56
N VAL A 74 -18.54 -0.73 6.24
CA VAL A 74 -17.24 -1.02 5.62
C VAL A 74 -16.40 0.22 5.74
N MET A 75 -15.11 0.03 5.98
CA MET A 75 -14.21 1.15 6.14
C MET A 75 -12.85 0.88 5.49
N THR A 76 -12.07 1.93 5.32
CA THR A 76 -10.65 1.79 4.98
C THR A 76 -9.88 1.17 6.16
N VAL A 77 -8.95 0.24 5.88
CA VAL A 77 -7.99 -0.27 6.86
C VAL A 77 -7.01 0.82 7.29
N ASP A 78 -6.87 1.88 6.48
CA ASP A 78 -5.90 2.96 6.74
C ASP A 78 -6.17 3.68 8.06
N ALA A 79 -7.43 3.66 8.53
CA ALA A 79 -7.86 4.29 9.77
C ALA A 79 -7.25 3.64 11.03
N LEU A 80 -6.69 2.44 10.91
CA LEU A 80 -5.98 1.78 12.01
C LEU A 80 -4.56 2.32 12.19
N PHE A 81 -3.96 2.85 11.12
CA PHE A 81 -2.56 3.23 11.12
C PHE A 81 -2.36 4.63 11.67
N GLY A 82 -1.43 4.78 12.61
CA GLY A 82 -1.22 6.01 13.36
C GLY A 82 -2.25 6.28 14.46
N ASN A 83 -3.26 5.41 14.62
CA ASN A 83 -4.23 5.50 15.70
C ASN A 83 -3.55 5.13 17.05
N PRO A 84 -3.56 6.02 18.06
CA PRO A 84 -2.88 5.81 19.33
C PRO A 84 -3.42 4.64 20.15
N ASP A 85 -4.63 4.15 19.88
CA ASP A 85 -5.25 3.04 20.59
C ASP A 85 -4.96 1.67 19.94
N VAL A 86 -4.42 1.67 18.71
CA VAL A 86 -4.08 0.46 17.96
C VAL A 86 -2.64 0.01 18.27
N ARG A 87 -2.47 -1.29 18.46
CA ARG A 87 -1.17 -1.92 18.74
C ARG A 87 -0.75 -2.85 17.62
N LEU A 88 0.55 -2.90 17.36
CA LEU A 88 1.20 -3.98 16.63
C LEU A 88 1.86 -4.90 17.66
N MET A 89 1.46 -6.16 17.65
CA MET A 89 1.85 -7.17 18.62
C MET A 89 2.63 -8.30 17.96
N ARG A 90 3.53 -8.94 18.71
CA ARG A 90 4.19 -10.18 18.34
C ARG A 90 3.53 -11.36 19.05
N ASN A 91 3.09 -12.34 18.28
CA ASN A 91 2.71 -13.65 18.75
C ASN A 91 3.97 -14.46 19.11
N ASN A 92 4.06 -14.90 20.36
CA ASN A 92 5.18 -15.68 20.88
C ASN A 92 4.80 -17.17 21.10
N GLY A 93 3.79 -17.66 20.36
CA GLY A 93 3.26 -19.01 20.50
C GLY A 93 2.51 -19.19 21.82
N SER A 94 2.96 -20.13 22.66
CA SER A 94 2.36 -20.39 23.98
C SER A 94 2.67 -19.32 25.02
N SER A 95 3.63 -18.43 24.75
CA SER A 95 3.98 -17.33 25.64
C SER A 95 3.11 -16.11 25.37
N LYS A 96 2.99 -15.23 26.38
CA LYS A 96 2.27 -13.96 26.24
C LYS A 96 2.82 -13.16 25.05
N SER A 97 1.92 -12.61 24.25
CA SER A 97 2.29 -11.70 23.16
C SER A 97 2.98 -10.45 23.69
N THR A 98 3.90 -9.90 22.92
CA THR A 98 4.67 -8.71 23.28
C THR A 98 4.38 -7.55 22.34
N LEU A 99 4.37 -6.33 22.89
CA LEU A 99 4.19 -5.12 22.09
C LEU A 99 5.39 -4.93 21.17
N ILE A 100 5.13 -4.78 19.87
CA ILE A 100 6.11 -4.30 18.89
C ILE A 100 6.06 -2.78 18.84
N LYS A 101 4.87 -2.20 18.68
CA LYS A 101 4.69 -0.76 18.52
C LYS A 101 3.26 -0.30 18.85
N GLN A 102 3.13 0.83 19.53
CA GLN A 102 1.87 1.57 19.67
C GLN A 102 1.71 2.51 18.47
N ALA A 103 0.49 2.70 17.96
CA ALA A 103 0.21 3.52 16.77
C ALA A 103 1.07 3.12 15.55
N PRO A 104 0.98 1.86 15.08
CA PRO A 104 1.78 1.40 13.96
C PRO A 104 1.39 2.18 12.69
N THR A 105 2.39 2.47 11.86
CA THR A 105 2.19 2.91 10.48
C THR A 105 2.06 1.69 9.57
N ILE A 106 1.61 1.89 8.32
CA ILE A 106 1.61 0.83 7.31
C ILE A 106 3.03 0.24 7.11
N ASP A 107 4.07 1.07 7.24
CA ASP A 107 5.46 0.65 7.12
C ASP A 107 5.92 -0.27 8.23
N ASP A 108 5.36 -0.11 9.43
CA ASP A 108 5.69 -0.99 10.55
C ASP A 108 5.15 -2.41 10.37
N VAL A 109 4.08 -2.56 9.58
CA VAL A 109 3.42 -3.83 9.25
C VAL A 109 3.97 -4.44 7.97
N ARG A 110 4.34 -3.59 7.00
CA ARG A 110 4.89 -4.00 5.71
C ARG A 110 6.12 -4.87 5.91
N ASN A 111 6.09 -6.10 5.36
CA ASN A 111 7.15 -7.11 5.46
C ASN A 111 7.36 -7.72 6.85
N ARG A 112 6.37 -7.66 7.74
CA ARG A 112 6.34 -8.53 8.93
C ARG A 112 5.90 -9.94 8.55
N GLY A 113 6.38 -10.94 9.29
CA GLY A 113 5.96 -12.32 9.13
C GLY A 113 4.62 -12.60 9.84
N GLU A 114 4.19 -13.86 9.80
CA GLU A 114 2.94 -14.34 10.39
C GLU A 114 2.86 -14.18 11.92
N GLU A 115 4.00 -13.91 12.58
CA GLU A 115 4.06 -13.66 14.01
C GLU A 115 3.57 -12.25 14.41
N ALA A 116 3.40 -11.32 13.46
CA ALA A 116 2.94 -9.98 13.76
C ALA A 116 1.43 -9.82 13.50
N TYR A 117 0.71 -9.21 14.44
CA TYR A 117 -0.72 -8.96 14.29
C TYR A 117 -1.12 -7.57 14.81
N ILE A 118 -2.16 -7.01 14.20
CA ILE A 118 -2.82 -5.80 14.66
C ILE A 118 -3.79 -6.16 15.78
N ASP A 119 -3.73 -5.37 16.84
CA ASP A 119 -4.53 -5.54 18.04
C ASP A 119 -5.28 -4.24 18.32
N LEU A 120 -6.62 -4.34 18.28
CA LEU A 120 -7.56 -3.23 18.46
C LEU A 120 -7.91 -3.07 19.94
N PRO A 121 -8.32 -1.88 20.39
CA PRO A 121 -8.76 -1.67 21.76
C PRO A 121 -10.01 -2.51 22.07
N GLY A 122 -9.93 -3.37 23.09
CA GLY A 122 -11.04 -4.18 23.56
C GLY A 122 -10.62 -5.59 23.99
N ASP A 123 -11.62 -6.41 24.31
CA ASP A 123 -11.46 -7.84 24.54
C ASP A 123 -12.54 -8.58 23.71
N PRO A 124 -12.16 -9.36 22.68
CA PRO A 124 -13.13 -10.04 21.83
C PRO A 124 -13.91 -11.14 22.58
N LEU A 125 -13.40 -11.62 23.73
CA LEU A 125 -14.07 -12.60 24.59
C LEU A 125 -14.79 -11.94 25.78
N GLY A 126 -14.73 -10.62 25.88
CA GLY A 126 -15.30 -9.81 26.97
C GLY A 126 -16.41 -8.86 26.50
N ASP A 127 -16.37 -7.61 26.96
CA ASP A 127 -17.30 -6.57 26.51
C ASP A 127 -16.94 -6.10 25.09
N THR A 128 -17.67 -6.62 24.10
CA THR A 128 -17.49 -6.28 22.69
C THR A 128 -18.08 -4.93 22.30
N CYS A 129 -18.82 -4.23 23.18
CA CYS A 129 -19.37 -2.92 22.83
C CYS A 129 -18.27 -1.86 22.62
N VAL A 130 -17.08 -2.07 23.19
CA VAL A 130 -15.91 -1.20 22.98
C VAL A 130 -15.65 -1.00 21.48
N TYR A 131 -15.70 -2.06 20.68
CA TYR A 131 -15.47 -1.98 19.24
C TYR A 131 -16.52 -1.14 18.51
N SER A 132 -17.80 -1.28 18.87
CA SER A 132 -18.89 -0.51 18.23
C SER A 132 -18.82 0.98 18.56
N LYS A 133 -18.48 1.30 19.81
CA LYS A 133 -18.25 2.69 20.25
C LYS A 133 -17.06 3.29 19.53
N ASP A 134 -15.95 2.57 19.44
CA ASP A 134 -14.74 3.06 18.78
C ASP A 134 -14.95 3.27 17.27
N PHE A 135 -15.57 2.30 16.60
CA PHE A 135 -15.97 2.46 15.20
C PHE A 135 -16.87 3.69 14.99
N THR A 136 -17.87 3.88 15.87
CA THR A 136 -18.78 5.03 15.77
C THR A 136 -18.05 6.36 15.96
N ARG A 137 -17.08 6.41 16.89
CA ARG A 137 -16.19 7.57 17.07
C ARG A 137 -15.41 7.85 15.79
N MET A 138 -14.68 6.88 15.25
CA MET A 138 -13.90 7.03 14.02
C MET A 138 -14.77 7.46 12.82
N LYS A 139 -15.99 6.93 12.72
CA LYS A 139 -16.95 7.34 11.69
C LYS A 139 -17.35 8.81 11.85
N ASN A 140 -17.66 9.24 13.06
CA ASN A 140 -18.08 10.63 13.35
C ASN A 140 -16.94 11.64 13.16
N GLU A 141 -15.69 11.21 13.39
CA GLU A 141 -14.48 12.01 13.17
C GLU A 141 -14.02 12.02 11.69
N GLY A 142 -14.67 11.22 10.84
CA GLY A 142 -14.35 11.13 9.41
C GLY A 142 -13.14 10.24 9.10
N GLU A 143 -12.61 9.53 10.09
CA GLU A 143 -11.46 8.63 9.98
C GLU A 143 -11.81 7.28 9.35
N ALA A 144 -13.09 6.88 9.39
CA ALA A 144 -13.59 5.61 8.85
C ALA A 144 -14.52 5.79 7.61
N PRO A 145 -14.03 6.37 6.50
CA PRO A 145 -14.82 6.48 5.28
C PRO A 145 -15.10 5.09 4.68
N VAL A 146 -16.27 4.97 4.04
CA VAL A 146 -16.63 3.78 3.26
C VAL A 146 -15.62 3.55 2.15
N ALA A 147 -14.97 2.38 2.16
CA ALA A 147 -13.99 1.99 1.17
C ALA A 147 -14.13 0.52 0.77
N VAL A 148 -13.79 0.22 -0.48
CA VAL A 148 -13.69 -1.13 -1.03
C VAL A 148 -12.37 -1.22 -1.79
N TYR A 149 -11.59 -2.25 -1.52
CA TYR A 149 -10.33 -2.49 -2.22
C TYR A 149 -10.59 -3.36 -3.45
N ALA A 150 -10.00 -2.99 -4.58
CA ALA A 150 -10.09 -3.75 -5.80
C ALA A 150 -8.70 -4.18 -6.28
N HIS A 151 -8.58 -5.42 -6.75
CA HIS A 151 -7.36 -5.94 -7.39
C HIS A 151 -7.71 -6.65 -8.68
N ILE A 152 -6.88 -6.41 -9.69
CA ILE A 152 -6.96 -7.12 -10.97
C ILE A 152 -5.89 -8.20 -10.94
N ALA A 153 -6.32 -9.44 -10.69
CA ALA A 153 -5.47 -10.61 -10.73
C ALA A 153 -5.38 -11.17 -12.15
N ARG A 154 -4.21 -11.75 -12.46
CA ARG A 154 -3.92 -12.45 -13.71
C ARG A 154 -3.21 -13.76 -13.40
N GLU A 155 -3.49 -14.78 -14.18
CA GLU A 155 -2.86 -16.10 -14.04
C GLU A 155 -1.98 -16.38 -15.27
N LYS A 156 -0.75 -16.85 -15.03
CA LYS A 156 0.20 -17.15 -16.12
C LYS A 156 -0.32 -18.33 -16.94
N GLY A 157 -0.34 -18.18 -18.26
CA GLY A 157 -0.83 -19.22 -19.17
C GLY A 157 -2.34 -19.19 -19.41
N HIS A 158 -3.07 -18.30 -18.73
CA HIS A 158 -4.50 -18.13 -18.92
C HIS A 158 -4.83 -16.76 -19.52
N SER A 159 -5.69 -16.73 -20.53
CA SER A 159 -6.27 -15.50 -21.05
C SER A 159 -7.38 -15.01 -20.12
N GLY A 160 -7.29 -13.76 -19.67
CA GLY A 160 -8.35 -13.12 -18.88
C GLY A 160 -7.82 -12.34 -17.69
N ILE A 161 -8.75 -11.87 -16.87
CA ILE A 161 -8.50 -11.23 -15.58
C ILE A 161 -9.54 -11.71 -14.58
N ALA A 162 -9.18 -11.75 -13.30
CA ALA A 162 -10.12 -11.80 -12.20
C ALA A 162 -10.13 -10.43 -11.51
N LEU A 163 -11.32 -9.87 -11.29
CA LEU A 163 -11.50 -8.64 -10.55
C LEU A 163 -11.97 -9.01 -9.14
N GLN A 164 -11.08 -8.83 -8.17
CA GLN A 164 -11.29 -9.20 -6.77
C GLN A 164 -11.62 -7.94 -5.96
N TYR A 165 -12.56 -8.07 -5.04
CA TYR A 165 -12.96 -7.01 -4.11
C TYR A 165 -12.79 -7.47 -2.67
N TRP A 166 -12.24 -6.61 -1.81
CA TRP A 166 -12.18 -6.82 -0.37
C TRP A 166 -12.84 -5.70 0.39
N PHE A 167 -13.52 -6.10 1.45
CA PHE A 167 -14.22 -5.23 2.38
C PHE A 167 -13.57 -5.42 3.74
N TYR A 168 -13.22 -4.32 4.38
CA TYR A 168 -12.68 -4.37 5.73
C TYR A 168 -13.77 -3.98 6.72
N TRP A 169 -14.01 -4.89 7.67
CA TRP A 169 -14.87 -4.65 8.84
C TRP A 169 -14.00 -4.36 10.04
N TYR A 170 -14.37 -3.32 10.80
CA TYR A 170 -13.63 -2.92 12.00
C TYR A 170 -13.52 -4.06 13.01
N PHE A 171 -14.64 -4.75 13.25
CA PHE A 171 -14.71 -5.92 14.10
C PHE A 171 -15.74 -6.89 13.55
N ASN A 172 -15.54 -8.19 13.81
CA ASN A 172 -16.45 -9.24 13.39
C ASN A 172 -16.61 -10.26 14.52
N GLN A 173 -17.83 -10.41 15.03
CA GLN A 173 -18.18 -11.35 16.09
C GLN A 173 -18.30 -12.81 15.60
N PHE A 174 -18.15 -13.06 14.29
CA PHE A 174 -18.29 -14.40 13.69
C PHE A 174 -16.99 -15.22 13.65
N ASN A 175 -15.91 -14.79 14.30
CA ASN A 175 -14.64 -15.52 14.38
C ASN A 175 -14.36 -15.99 15.81
#